data_AF-A0A2S8PT22-F1
#
_entry.id   AF-A0A2S8PT22-F1
#
_cell.length_a   1.000
_cell.length_b   1.000
_cell.length_c   1.000
_cell.angle_alpha   90.00
_cell.angle_beta   90.00
_cell.angle_gamma   90.00
#
_symmetry.space_group_name_H-M   'P 1'
#
loop_
_entity.id
_entity.type
_entity.pdbx_description
1 polymer ?
#
loop_
_entity_poly.entity_id
_entity_poly.type
_entity_poly.pdbx_seq_one_letter_code
_entity_poly.pdbx_strand_id
1 'polypeptide(L)'
;MPSDDHSLFVVSKEDWSLHRKGYQDQVRHQEKVKEIIKQNLPDLITEENIVMSDGKQIIKVPIRSLDEYRFIKPKEQQEVETESITFNDIRKKGMQSNIDKKRTILENLRRNATSGKPGIHHISPDDLRYKTWEDVVVPHSSAVIIAMMDTSGSMGTFEKYCARSFFFWMTRFLRRQYEKVDIVFVAHHTEAKEVTEEDFFTRGESGGTICSSAYQKALEIIDRRYPPAKYNIYPFHFSDGDNLTSDNERCVRLIGELLKVSNMFGYGEVNQYNRSSTLMSAYRNIKLDQFMYYVIKEKGEVYQALRTFFKKQEGALT
;
A
#
# COMPACT_ATOMS: atom_id res chain seq x y z
N MET A 1 -15.61 12.77 -73.48
CA MET A 1 -16.01 11.76 -72.47
C MET A 1 -15.03 10.61 -72.63
N PRO A 2 -14.16 10.36 -71.64
CA PRO A 2 -14.54 9.99 -70.29
C PRO A 2 -13.99 10.92 -69.19
N SER A 3 -14.47 10.66 -67.99
CA SER A 3 -14.46 11.39 -66.73
C SER A 3 -13.23 11.10 -65.86
N ASP A 4 -12.56 12.16 -65.38
CA ASP A 4 -11.62 12.09 -64.26
C ASP A 4 -12.40 12.15 -62.93
N ASP A 5 -12.44 11.03 -62.22
CA ASP A 5 -12.97 10.92 -60.85
C ASP A 5 -11.80 11.07 -59.87
N HIS A 6 -11.60 12.28 -59.35
CA HIS A 6 -10.70 12.54 -58.24
C HIS A 6 -11.43 12.28 -56.92
N SER A 7 -11.30 11.05 -56.39
CA SER A 7 -11.73 10.74 -55.03
C SER A 7 -10.86 11.50 -54.02
N LEU A 8 -11.41 12.59 -53.45
CA LEU A 8 -10.86 13.33 -52.32
C LEU A 8 -10.82 12.43 -51.08
N PHE A 9 -9.62 12.03 -50.65
CA PHE A 9 -9.43 11.45 -49.32
C PHE A 9 -9.56 12.54 -48.25
N VAL A 10 -10.59 12.44 -47.42
CA VAL A 10 -10.72 13.25 -46.20
C VAL A 10 -9.86 12.61 -45.12
N VAL A 11 -8.72 13.24 -44.81
CA VAL A 11 -7.92 12.89 -43.62
C VAL A 11 -8.58 13.58 -42.42
N SER A 12 -9.26 12.82 -41.56
CA SER A 12 -9.68 13.33 -40.26
C SER A 12 -8.43 13.57 -39.40
N LYS A 13 -8.22 14.83 -38.98
CA LYS A 13 -7.28 15.13 -37.90
C LYS A 13 -7.94 14.70 -36.60
N GLU A 14 -7.67 13.47 -36.16
CA GLU A 14 -7.98 13.08 -34.79
C GLU A 14 -7.05 13.84 -33.84
N ASP A 15 -7.64 14.55 -32.90
CA ASP A 15 -6.94 15.41 -31.95
C ASP A 15 -6.34 14.55 -30.82
N TRP A 16 -5.03 14.29 -30.93
CA TRP A 16 -4.23 13.54 -29.93
C TRP A 16 -3.99 14.34 -28.62
N SER A 17 -4.72 15.43 -28.38
CA SER A 17 -4.59 16.27 -27.17
C SER A 17 -5.07 15.56 -25.90
N LEU A 18 -5.97 14.59 -25.99
CA LEU A 18 -6.55 13.87 -24.85
C LEU A 18 -5.56 12.92 -24.15
N HIS A 19 -4.67 12.25 -24.90
CA HIS A 19 -3.66 11.33 -24.33
C HIS A 19 -2.50 12.04 -23.62
N ARG A 20 -2.28 13.34 -23.89
CA ARG A 20 -1.32 14.17 -23.16
C ARG A 20 -1.89 14.74 -21.85
N LYS A 21 -3.22 14.75 -21.72
CA LYS A 21 -3.93 15.34 -20.58
C LYS A 21 -3.73 14.53 -19.29
N GLY A 22 -3.76 13.19 -19.37
CA GLY A 22 -3.50 12.32 -18.21
C GLY A 22 -2.07 12.45 -17.65
N TYR A 23 -1.06 12.51 -18.53
CA TYR A 23 0.33 12.74 -18.12
C TYR A 23 0.53 14.15 -17.55
N GLN A 24 -0.05 15.17 -18.20
CA GLN A 24 0.01 16.55 -17.69
C GLN A 24 -0.74 16.73 -16.36
N ASP A 25 -1.86 16.05 -16.17
CA ASP A 25 -2.62 16.09 -14.91
C ASP A 25 -1.88 15.32 -13.80
N GLN A 26 -1.19 14.20 -14.10
CA GLN A 26 -0.26 13.55 -13.17
C GLN A 26 0.91 14.44 -12.78
N VAL A 27 1.53 15.15 -13.74
CA VAL A 27 2.63 16.08 -13.48
C VAL A 27 2.13 17.26 -12.64
N ARG A 28 0.98 17.86 -12.97
CA ARG A 28 0.37 18.93 -12.17
C ARG A 28 -0.04 18.45 -10.78
N HIS A 29 -0.50 17.20 -10.64
CA HIS A 29 -0.80 16.61 -9.35
C HIS A 29 0.47 16.41 -8.52
N GLN A 30 1.56 15.91 -9.11
CA GLN A 30 2.85 15.79 -8.45
C GLN A 30 3.46 17.15 -8.07
N GLU A 31 3.28 18.17 -8.91
CA GLU A 31 3.72 19.54 -8.61
C GLU A 31 2.90 20.16 -7.48
N LYS A 32 1.56 20.06 -7.52
CA LYS A 32 0.69 20.49 -6.41
C LYS A 32 0.99 19.75 -5.12
N VAL A 33 1.24 18.45 -5.17
CA VAL A 33 1.63 17.65 -3.99
C VAL A 33 2.97 18.12 -3.46
N LYS A 34 3.97 18.38 -4.31
CA LYS A 34 5.27 18.96 -3.89
C LYS A 34 5.11 20.35 -3.31
N GLU A 35 4.21 21.16 -3.85
CA GLU A 35 3.95 22.52 -3.42
C GLU A 35 3.20 22.56 -2.08
N ILE A 36 2.21 21.68 -1.90
CA ILE A 36 1.53 21.43 -0.62
C ILE A 36 2.53 20.90 0.43
N ILE A 37 3.44 19.99 0.04
CA ILE A 37 4.53 19.53 0.90
C ILE A 37 5.44 20.70 1.28
N LYS A 38 5.73 21.62 0.37
CA LYS A 38 6.62 22.77 0.61
C LYS A 38 5.96 23.88 1.43
N GLN A 39 4.65 24.05 1.28
CA GLN A 39 3.86 25.06 2.00
C GLN A 39 3.42 24.59 3.39
N ASN A 40 3.16 23.29 3.58
CA ASN A 40 2.82 22.70 4.89
C ASN A 40 4.05 22.12 5.61
N LEU A 41 5.24 22.14 4.99
CA LEU A 41 6.50 21.74 5.62
C LEU A 41 6.82 22.55 6.88
N PRO A 42 6.62 23.88 6.92
CA PRO A 42 6.91 24.65 8.13
C PRO A 42 5.99 24.32 9.30
N ASP A 43 4.73 23.91 9.04
CA ASP A 43 3.77 23.55 10.09
C ASP A 43 3.81 22.05 10.48
N LEU A 44 4.26 21.16 9.59
CA LEU A 44 4.59 19.75 9.91
C LEU A 44 6.02 19.57 10.47
N ILE A 45 6.88 20.60 10.32
CA ILE A 45 8.25 20.68 10.84
C ILE A 45 8.37 21.91 11.76
N THR A 46 7.33 22.23 12.54
CA THR A 46 7.55 22.87 13.84
C THR A 46 7.81 21.78 14.86
N GLU A 47 8.96 21.14 14.70
CA GLU A 47 9.83 20.65 15.77
C GLU A 47 11.02 19.96 15.09
N GLU A 48 12.05 20.76 14.83
CA GLU A 48 13.44 20.37 14.52
C GLU A 48 14.08 19.49 15.63
N ASN A 49 13.32 18.62 16.32
CA ASN A 49 13.77 17.70 17.35
C ASN A 49 13.48 16.21 17.05
N ILE A 50 13.02 15.87 15.84
CA ILE A 50 12.83 14.46 15.42
C ILE A 50 14.19 13.73 15.24
N VAL A 51 15.32 14.43 15.42
CA VAL A 51 16.68 13.85 15.45
C VAL A 51 17.43 14.34 16.69
N MET A 52 17.16 13.77 17.86
CA MET A 52 18.09 13.88 19.01
C MET A 52 18.08 12.58 19.82
N SER A 53 18.96 11.65 19.44
CA SER A 53 19.66 10.80 20.42
C SER A 53 21.14 10.86 20.09
N ASP A 54 21.89 11.56 20.94
CA ASP A 54 23.34 11.49 21.09
C ASP A 54 24.16 11.41 19.79
N GLY A 55 24.29 12.55 19.09
CA GLY A 55 25.50 12.98 18.36
C GLY A 55 26.16 12.07 17.31
N LYS A 56 25.70 10.84 17.03
CA LYS A 56 26.50 9.88 16.27
C LYS A 56 25.80 8.98 15.26
N GLN A 57 24.48 8.92 15.14
CA GLN A 57 23.87 8.12 14.06
C GLN A 57 22.63 8.76 13.44
N ILE A 58 22.77 9.23 12.20
CA ILE A 58 21.65 9.51 11.30
C ILE A 58 21.14 8.14 10.80
N ILE A 59 20.04 7.65 11.35
CA ILE A 59 19.34 6.48 10.80
C ILE A 59 18.64 6.93 9.51
N LYS A 60 19.36 6.85 8.39
CA LYS A 60 18.75 6.93 7.05
C LYS A 60 17.87 5.69 6.88
N VAL A 61 16.56 5.83 7.02
CA VAL A 61 15.61 4.74 6.76
C VAL A 61 15.68 4.38 5.26
N PRO A 62 16.26 3.23 4.88
CA PRO A 62 16.38 2.86 3.48
C PRO A 62 15.02 2.32 3.02
N ILE A 63 14.26 3.15 2.31
CA ILE A 63 12.89 2.82 1.84
C ILE A 63 12.89 1.52 1.00
N ARG A 64 14.00 1.20 0.32
CA ARG A 64 14.15 0.00 -0.53
C ARG A 64 13.91 -1.34 0.18
N SER A 65 14.20 -1.45 1.48
CA SER A 65 14.05 -2.76 2.17
C SER A 65 12.60 -3.14 2.42
N LEU A 66 11.67 -2.19 2.28
CA LEU A 66 10.24 -2.42 2.49
C LEU A 66 9.51 -2.71 1.15
N ASP A 67 10.16 -2.52 -0.01
CA ASP A 67 9.51 -2.60 -1.33
C ASP A 67 9.14 -4.04 -1.77
N GLU A 68 9.57 -5.08 -1.05
CA GLU A 68 9.37 -6.49 -1.43
C GLU A 68 8.19 -7.21 -0.75
N TYR A 69 7.35 -6.49 -0.01
CA TYR A 69 6.31 -7.13 0.78
C TYR A 69 5.02 -7.37 -0.02
N ARG A 70 4.53 -8.61 0.00
CA ARG A 70 3.20 -8.97 -0.52
C ARG A 70 2.19 -8.94 0.63
N PHE A 71 1.53 -7.80 0.83
CA PHE A 71 0.42 -7.65 1.79
C PHE A 71 -0.92 -8.13 1.25
N ILE A 72 -1.01 -8.55 0.00
CA ILE A 72 -2.31 -8.78 -0.64
C ILE A 72 -2.38 -10.26 -0.98
N LYS A 73 -3.23 -11.00 -0.24
CA LYS A 73 -3.59 -12.35 -0.65
C LYS A 73 -4.51 -12.23 -1.88
N PRO A 74 -4.30 -13.02 -2.95
CA PRO A 74 -5.24 -13.09 -4.06
C PRO A 74 -6.61 -13.51 -3.51
N LYS A 75 -7.65 -12.72 -3.77
CA LYS A 75 -9.04 -13.13 -3.47
C LYS A 75 -9.74 -13.51 -4.76
N GLU A 76 -10.32 -14.70 -4.79
CA GLU A 76 -11.19 -15.14 -5.88
C GLU A 76 -12.55 -14.43 -5.74
N GLN A 77 -12.68 -13.23 -6.30
CA GLN A 77 -13.89 -12.74 -6.98
C GLN A 77 -13.76 -11.27 -7.40
N GLN A 78 -13.87 -11.10 -8.72
CA GLN A 78 -14.18 -9.91 -9.53
C GLN A 78 -13.28 -8.66 -9.48
N GLU A 79 -12.49 -8.54 -10.55
CA GLU A 79 -12.48 -7.40 -11.49
C GLU A 79 -12.46 -6.01 -10.86
N VAL A 80 -11.34 -5.71 -10.20
CA VAL A 80 -10.79 -4.37 -10.38
C VAL A 80 -10.00 -4.41 -11.68
N GLU A 81 -10.68 -4.11 -12.78
CA GLU A 81 -10.04 -3.92 -14.08
C GLU A 81 -9.08 -2.73 -13.96
N THR A 82 -7.79 -3.02 -13.87
CA THR A 82 -6.75 -2.06 -14.22
C THR A 82 -6.10 -2.60 -15.48
N GLU A 83 -6.17 -1.83 -16.56
CA GLU A 83 -5.47 -2.13 -17.81
C GLU A 83 -3.96 -2.09 -17.55
N SER A 84 -3.32 -3.25 -17.43
CA SER A 84 -1.87 -3.35 -17.37
C SER A 84 -1.35 -3.78 -18.73
N ILE A 85 -0.60 -2.90 -19.38
CA ILE A 85 0.03 -3.16 -20.68
C ILE A 85 1.25 -4.06 -20.42
N THR A 86 1.14 -5.36 -20.71
CA THR A 86 2.29 -6.26 -20.67
C THR A 86 2.76 -6.62 -22.08
N PHE A 87 4.06 -6.43 -22.34
CA PHE A 87 4.70 -6.76 -23.62
C PHE A 87 5.08 -8.24 -23.68
N ASN A 88 4.09 -9.13 -23.85
CA ASN A 88 4.32 -10.56 -23.75
C ASN A 88 4.29 -11.33 -25.07
N ASP A 89 3.74 -10.76 -26.14
CA ASP A 89 3.55 -11.49 -27.40
C ASP A 89 4.29 -10.85 -28.59
N ILE A 90 4.76 -11.72 -29.49
CA ILE A 90 5.59 -11.35 -30.64
C ILE A 90 5.00 -11.98 -31.89
N ARG A 91 4.46 -11.13 -32.74
CA ARG A 91 3.75 -11.55 -33.95
C ARG A 91 4.58 -11.27 -35.20
N LYS A 92 4.35 -12.03 -36.27
CA LYS A 92 4.97 -11.80 -37.58
C LYS A 92 4.37 -10.60 -38.32
N LYS A 93 3.20 -10.13 -37.88
CA LYS A 93 2.47 -8.99 -38.44
C LYS A 93 1.98 -8.09 -37.31
N GLY A 94 2.03 -6.78 -37.50
CA GLY A 94 1.62 -5.79 -36.50
C GLY A 94 1.82 -4.35 -37.00
N MET A 95 1.55 -3.37 -36.14
CA MET A 95 1.76 -1.95 -36.47
C MET A 95 3.24 -1.63 -36.66
N GLN A 96 3.59 -0.87 -37.70
CA GLN A 96 4.97 -0.55 -38.06
C GLN A 96 5.76 0.15 -36.92
N SER A 97 5.07 0.89 -36.05
CA SER A 97 5.64 1.52 -34.86
C SER A 97 6.18 0.52 -33.83
N ASN A 98 5.68 -0.72 -33.82
CA ASN A 98 5.94 -1.70 -32.76
C ASN A 98 6.96 -2.77 -33.16
N ILE A 99 7.71 -2.56 -34.24
CA ILE A 99 8.70 -3.54 -34.70
C ILE A 99 9.78 -3.75 -33.62
N ASP A 100 9.95 -5.00 -33.21
CA ASP A 100 11.11 -5.45 -32.45
C ASP A 100 12.30 -5.59 -33.41
N LYS A 101 13.08 -4.51 -33.52
CA LYS A 101 14.26 -4.45 -34.38
C LYS A 101 15.25 -5.56 -34.08
N LYS A 102 15.47 -5.88 -32.80
CA LYS A 102 16.44 -6.88 -32.37
C LYS A 102 16.02 -8.28 -32.82
N ARG A 103 14.77 -8.68 -32.53
CA ARG A 103 14.25 -9.99 -32.92
C ARG A 103 14.06 -10.11 -34.44
N THR A 104 13.71 -9.03 -35.11
CA THR A 104 13.64 -8.96 -36.58
C THR A 104 15.00 -9.23 -37.22
N ILE A 105 16.05 -8.59 -36.73
CA ILE A 105 17.42 -8.80 -37.22
C ILE A 105 17.90 -10.23 -36.92
N LEU A 106 17.58 -10.77 -35.74
CA LEU A 106 17.91 -12.16 -35.39
C LEU A 106 17.25 -13.17 -36.32
N GLU A 107 15.99 -12.97 -36.69
CA GLU A 107 15.30 -13.84 -37.64
C GLU A 107 15.91 -13.73 -39.04
N ASN A 108 16.21 -12.50 -39.50
CA ASN A 108 16.89 -12.27 -40.77
C ASN A 108 18.24 -13.01 -40.85
N LEU A 109 19.05 -12.88 -39.78
CA LEU A 109 20.32 -13.59 -39.66
C LEU A 109 20.13 -15.11 -39.70
N ARG A 110 19.12 -15.62 -38.99
CA ARG A 110 18.81 -17.05 -38.95
C ARG A 110 18.42 -17.57 -40.34
N ARG A 111 17.53 -16.87 -41.05
CA ARG A 111 17.12 -17.22 -42.42
C ARG A 111 18.30 -17.19 -43.40
N ASN A 112 19.13 -16.16 -43.32
CA ASN A 112 20.29 -15.99 -44.21
C ASN A 112 21.38 -17.03 -43.94
N ALA A 113 21.59 -17.40 -42.67
CA ALA A 113 22.49 -18.49 -42.28
C ALA A 113 22.03 -19.84 -42.85
N THR A 114 20.73 -20.16 -42.77
CA THR A 114 20.16 -21.37 -43.39
C THR A 114 20.31 -21.37 -44.91
N SER A 115 20.31 -20.19 -45.53
CA SER A 115 20.47 -20.02 -46.98
C SER A 115 21.94 -20.00 -47.45
N GLY A 116 22.89 -20.23 -46.54
CA GLY A 116 24.32 -20.34 -46.84
C GLY A 116 25.08 -19.01 -46.98
N LYS A 117 24.44 -17.86 -46.69
CA LYS A 117 25.06 -16.53 -46.72
C LYS A 117 24.80 -15.79 -45.41
N PRO A 118 25.51 -16.13 -44.32
CA PRO A 118 25.31 -15.49 -43.02
C PRO A 118 25.62 -13.98 -43.10
N GLY A 119 24.70 -13.15 -42.62
CA GLY A 119 24.82 -11.70 -42.66
C GLY A 119 23.47 -10.99 -42.62
N ILE A 120 23.47 -9.68 -42.33
CA ILE A 120 22.24 -8.86 -42.31
C ILE A 120 22.04 -8.27 -43.69
N HIS A 121 21.27 -8.95 -44.53
CA HIS A 121 20.98 -8.50 -45.88
C HIS A 121 19.52 -8.84 -46.23
N HIS A 122 18.86 -7.95 -46.98
CA HIS A 122 17.51 -8.13 -47.51
C HIS A 122 16.49 -8.60 -46.45
N ILE A 123 16.02 -7.68 -45.59
CA ILE A 123 14.97 -7.98 -44.61
C ILE A 123 13.67 -8.31 -45.36
N SER A 124 13.18 -9.54 -45.19
CA SER A 124 11.93 -10.03 -45.75
C SER A 124 10.76 -9.70 -44.81
N PRO A 125 9.51 -9.53 -45.31
CA PRO A 125 8.32 -9.46 -44.45
C PRO A 125 8.23 -10.60 -43.42
N ASP A 126 8.75 -11.79 -43.74
CA ASP A 126 8.74 -12.94 -42.82
C ASP A 126 9.72 -12.81 -41.65
N ASP A 127 10.72 -11.93 -41.77
CA ASP A 127 11.68 -11.64 -40.72
C ASP A 127 11.09 -10.68 -39.68
N LEU A 128 10.04 -9.93 -40.03
CA LEU A 128 9.47 -8.91 -39.17
C LEU A 128 8.87 -9.53 -37.90
N ARG A 129 9.23 -8.93 -36.76
CA ARG A 129 8.70 -9.28 -35.44
C ARG A 129 8.14 -8.02 -34.82
N TYR A 130 6.88 -8.06 -34.43
CA TYR A 130 6.16 -6.95 -33.84
C TYR A 130 5.86 -7.26 -32.38
N LYS A 131 6.15 -6.31 -31.49
CA LYS A 131 5.70 -6.37 -30.11
C LYS A 131 4.21 -6.07 -30.09
N THR A 132 3.42 -6.99 -29.58
CA THR A 132 2.04 -6.72 -29.22
C THR A 132 1.95 -6.57 -27.72
N TRP A 133 1.16 -5.60 -27.29
CA TRP A 133 0.63 -5.57 -25.95
C TRP A 133 -0.69 -6.32 -25.95
N GLU A 134 -0.89 -7.15 -24.94
CA GLU A 134 -2.21 -7.63 -24.59
C GLU A 134 -2.61 -6.92 -23.31
N ASP A 135 -3.86 -6.46 -23.27
CA ASP A 135 -4.45 -5.94 -22.05
C ASP A 135 -4.71 -7.15 -21.15
N VAL A 136 -3.81 -7.37 -20.19
CA VAL A 136 -3.98 -8.42 -19.20
C VAL A 136 -4.71 -7.79 -18.02
N VAL A 137 -5.94 -8.24 -17.79
CA VAL A 137 -6.69 -7.94 -16.57
C VAL A 137 -6.01 -8.67 -15.43
N VAL A 138 -5.17 -7.97 -14.68
CA VAL A 138 -4.60 -8.49 -13.44
C VAL A 138 -5.58 -8.17 -12.32
N PRO A 139 -6.16 -9.18 -11.64
CA PRO A 139 -7.05 -8.92 -10.52
C PRO A 139 -6.26 -8.26 -9.38
N HIS A 140 -6.51 -6.97 -9.15
CA HIS A 140 -5.98 -6.28 -7.98
C HIS A 140 -6.95 -6.48 -6.81
N SER A 141 -6.58 -7.37 -5.88
CA SER A 141 -7.31 -7.47 -4.62
C SER A 141 -7.11 -6.17 -3.83
N SER A 142 -8.21 -5.54 -3.42
CA SER A 142 -8.16 -4.30 -2.64
C SER A 142 -7.74 -4.59 -1.20
N ALA A 143 -7.09 -3.64 -0.55
CA ALA A 143 -6.70 -3.76 0.85
C ALA A 143 -7.20 -2.56 1.65
N VAL A 144 -7.62 -2.82 2.89
CA VAL A 144 -8.00 -1.79 3.85
C VAL A 144 -7.18 -1.96 5.12
N ILE A 145 -6.64 -0.84 5.59
CA ILE A 145 -5.99 -0.72 6.89
C ILE A 145 -6.95 -0.03 7.84
N ILE A 146 -7.16 -0.63 9.02
CA ILE A 146 -7.92 0.00 10.10
C ILE A 146 -6.93 0.39 11.19
N ALA A 147 -6.53 1.66 11.20
CA ALA A 147 -5.61 2.23 12.15
C ALA A 147 -6.37 2.68 13.41
N MET A 148 -6.22 1.94 14.49
CA MET A 148 -6.81 2.22 15.80
C MET A 148 -5.74 2.76 16.74
N MET A 149 -5.99 3.91 17.35
CA MET A 149 -5.08 4.51 18.33
C MET A 149 -5.82 4.88 19.60
N ASP A 150 -5.25 4.47 20.73
CA ASP A 150 -5.67 4.96 22.03
C ASP A 150 -5.31 6.44 22.19
N THR A 151 -6.28 7.22 22.67
CA THR A 151 -6.21 8.65 22.93
C THR A 151 -6.61 8.99 24.38
N SER A 152 -6.65 7.95 25.23
CA SER A 152 -6.87 8.03 26.68
C SER A 152 -5.82 8.89 27.38
N GLY A 153 -6.09 9.25 28.64
CA GLY A 153 -5.15 10.06 29.44
C GLY A 153 -3.85 9.35 29.81
N SER A 154 -3.73 8.04 29.64
CA SER A 154 -2.49 7.30 29.94
C SER A 154 -1.47 7.36 28.78
N MET A 155 -1.96 7.66 27.57
CA MET A 155 -1.18 7.90 26.36
C MET A 155 -0.48 9.27 26.39
N GLY A 156 0.67 9.32 27.05
CA GLY A 156 1.52 10.51 27.14
C GLY A 156 2.21 10.89 25.83
N THR A 157 3.05 11.94 25.89
CA THR A 157 3.77 12.50 24.73
C THR A 157 4.62 11.45 24.01
N PHE A 158 5.29 10.57 24.75
CA PHE A 158 6.15 9.54 24.18
C PHE A 158 5.35 8.46 23.47
N GLU A 159 4.32 7.95 24.13
CA GLU A 159 3.42 6.91 23.63
C GLU A 159 2.76 7.36 22.32
N LYS A 160 2.25 8.59 22.31
CA LYS A 160 1.68 9.22 21.13
C LYS A 160 2.70 9.43 20.02
N TYR A 161 3.90 9.89 20.36
CA TYR A 161 4.96 10.08 19.37
C TYR A 161 5.26 8.76 18.65
N CYS A 162 5.41 7.65 19.39
CA CYS A 162 5.66 6.34 18.82
C CYS A 162 4.49 5.85 17.95
N ALA A 163 3.26 5.93 18.45
CA ALA A 163 2.06 5.50 17.71
C ALA A 163 1.84 6.33 16.43
N ARG A 164 1.90 7.66 16.53
CA ARG A 164 1.76 8.56 15.38
C ARG A 164 2.88 8.36 14.37
N SER A 165 4.12 8.21 14.82
CA SER A 165 5.25 7.92 13.93
C SER A 165 5.05 6.61 13.18
N PHE A 166 4.61 5.55 13.87
CA PHE A 166 4.28 4.28 13.23
C PHE A 166 3.22 4.44 12.15
N PHE A 167 2.06 5.02 12.48
CA PHE A 167 0.96 5.18 11.55
C PHE A 167 1.30 6.12 10.39
N PHE A 168 2.06 7.20 10.64
CA PHE A 168 2.53 8.11 9.60
C PHE A 168 3.43 7.39 8.60
N TRP A 169 4.42 6.64 9.06
CA TRP A 169 5.31 5.90 8.17
C TRP A 169 4.58 4.78 7.43
N MET A 170 3.68 4.07 8.12
CA MET A 170 2.83 3.06 7.51
C MET A 170 1.95 3.63 6.39
N THR A 171 1.24 4.73 6.63
CA THR A 171 0.35 5.34 5.63
C THR A 171 1.14 5.81 4.40
N ARG A 172 2.32 6.42 4.63
CA ARG A 172 3.21 6.88 3.55
C ARG A 172 3.78 5.73 2.75
N PHE A 173 4.18 4.65 3.42
CA PHE A 173 4.73 3.47 2.77
C PHE A 173 3.67 2.76 1.92
N LEU A 174 2.48 2.52 2.48
CA LEU A 174 1.41 1.81 1.77
C LEU A 174 0.86 2.60 0.58
N ARG A 175 0.66 3.91 0.71
CA ARG A 175 0.24 4.77 -0.40
C ARG A 175 1.27 4.86 -1.53
N ARG A 176 2.55 4.62 -1.23
CA ARG A 176 3.62 4.59 -2.24
C ARG A 176 3.69 3.25 -2.96
N GLN A 177 3.47 2.15 -2.25
CA GLN A 177 3.61 0.79 -2.77
C GLN A 177 2.38 0.26 -3.48
N TYR A 178 1.19 0.77 -3.13
CA TYR A 178 -0.08 0.24 -3.61
C TYR A 178 -0.94 1.36 -4.21
N GLU A 179 -1.46 1.13 -5.41
CA GLU A 179 -2.34 2.07 -6.11
C GLU A 179 -3.72 2.21 -5.43
N LYS A 180 -4.21 1.13 -4.80
CA LYS A 180 -5.54 1.06 -4.16
C LYS A 180 -5.42 0.49 -2.74
N VAL A 181 -5.14 1.37 -1.77
CA VAL A 181 -5.20 1.06 -0.33
C VAL A 181 -6.06 2.11 0.36
N ASP A 182 -7.11 1.63 1.01
CA ASP A 182 -7.95 2.45 1.87
C ASP A 182 -7.39 2.42 3.29
N ILE A 183 -7.39 3.56 3.96
CA ILE A 183 -6.96 3.66 5.36
C ILE A 183 -8.08 4.33 6.15
N VAL A 184 -8.56 3.64 7.16
CA VAL A 184 -9.58 4.13 8.08
C VAL A 184 -8.93 4.39 9.44
N PHE A 185 -9.16 5.58 9.98
CA PHE A 185 -8.60 6.00 11.26
C PHE A 185 -9.67 5.95 12.34
N VAL A 186 -9.36 5.26 13.44
CA VAL A 186 -10.23 5.11 14.60
C VAL A 186 -9.45 5.59 15.82
N ALA A 187 -9.97 6.64 16.47
CA ALA A 187 -9.47 7.08 17.76
C ALA A 187 -10.41 6.56 18.86
N HIS A 188 -9.87 6.11 19.98
CA HIS A 188 -10.69 5.64 21.10
C HIS A 188 -10.13 6.11 22.45
N HIS A 189 -11.03 6.16 23.42
CA HIS A 189 -10.76 6.30 24.86
C HIS A 189 -11.82 5.44 25.55
N THR A 190 -12.90 6.02 26.06
CA THR A 190 -14.09 5.28 26.51
C THR A 190 -15.01 4.88 25.36
N GLU A 191 -15.00 5.64 24.28
CA GLU A 191 -15.79 5.39 23.06
C GLU A 191 -14.89 5.54 21.84
N ALA A 192 -15.06 4.66 20.86
CA ALA A 192 -14.33 4.71 19.60
C ALA A 192 -15.08 5.48 18.52
N LYS A 193 -14.36 6.32 17.79
CA LYS A 193 -14.88 7.13 16.69
C LYS A 193 -14.01 6.99 15.47
N GLU A 194 -14.64 6.87 14.30
CA GLU A 194 -13.95 7.08 13.05
C GLU A 194 -13.63 8.57 12.93
N VAL A 195 -12.38 8.88 12.61
CA VAL A 195 -11.86 10.24 12.55
C VAL A 195 -11.14 10.48 11.23
N THR A 196 -10.91 11.74 10.89
CA THR A 196 -10.08 12.09 9.74
C THR A 196 -8.61 11.79 10.02
N GLU A 197 -7.80 11.71 8.96
CA GLU A 197 -6.34 11.58 9.10
C GLU A 197 -5.76 12.74 9.93
N GLU A 198 -6.22 13.96 9.69
CA GLU A 198 -5.79 15.16 10.41
C GLU A 198 -6.13 15.06 11.91
N ASP A 199 -7.38 14.74 12.25
CA ASP A 199 -7.82 14.57 13.64
C ASP A 199 -7.04 13.45 14.34
N PHE A 200 -6.78 12.35 13.65
CA PHE A 200 -6.02 11.23 14.18
C PHE A 200 -4.62 11.65 14.65
N PHE A 201 -3.95 12.53 13.90
CA PHE A 201 -2.59 12.99 14.23
C PHE A 201 -2.54 14.22 15.13
N THR A 202 -3.62 14.99 15.28
CA THR A 202 -3.62 16.28 15.99
C THR A 202 -4.41 16.31 17.30
N ARG A 203 -5.44 15.46 17.46
CA ARG A 203 -6.39 15.57 18.57
C ARG A 203 -5.78 15.30 19.96
N GLY A 204 -6.27 16.06 20.95
CA GLY A 204 -5.86 16.01 22.36
C GLY A 204 -6.61 14.98 23.22
N GLU A 205 -6.05 14.71 24.42
CA GLU A 205 -6.46 13.67 25.39
C GLU A 205 -7.63 14.07 26.28
N SER A 206 -8.49 13.10 26.62
CA SER A 206 -9.10 12.98 27.95
C SER A 206 -9.88 11.66 28.06
N GLY A 207 -9.97 11.11 29.28
CA GLY A 207 -10.83 9.97 29.59
C GLY A 207 -10.07 8.68 29.93
N GLY A 208 -10.83 7.67 30.34
CA GLY A 208 -10.33 6.31 30.58
C GLY A 208 -10.24 5.48 29.29
N THR A 209 -9.75 4.25 29.42
CA THR A 209 -9.49 3.36 28.29
C THR A 209 -10.45 2.17 28.29
N ILE A 210 -11.20 2.03 27.18
CA ILE A 210 -12.05 0.88 26.87
C ILE A 210 -11.71 0.43 25.44
N CYS A 211 -10.70 -0.41 25.32
CA CYS A 211 -10.19 -0.88 24.03
C CYS A 211 -11.22 -1.66 23.21
N SER A 212 -12.17 -2.34 23.86
CA SER A 212 -13.20 -3.11 23.14
C SER A 212 -14.03 -2.22 22.23
N SER A 213 -14.21 -0.94 22.58
CA SER A 213 -14.95 0.03 21.78
C SER A 213 -14.33 0.18 20.38
N ALA A 214 -12.99 0.20 20.28
CA ALA A 214 -12.27 0.29 19.03
C ALA A 214 -12.51 -0.93 18.13
N TYR A 215 -12.50 -2.13 18.72
CA TYR A 215 -12.71 -3.36 17.97
C TYR A 215 -14.15 -3.53 17.50
N GLN A 216 -15.12 -3.09 18.30
CA GLN A 216 -16.51 -3.02 17.85
C GLN A 216 -16.66 -2.06 16.68
N LYS A 217 -16.04 -0.88 16.77
CA LYS A 217 -16.10 0.10 15.69
C LYS A 217 -15.43 -0.42 14.42
N ALA A 218 -14.30 -1.12 14.55
CA ALA A 218 -13.63 -1.76 13.43
C ALA A 218 -14.52 -2.82 12.76
N LEU A 219 -15.19 -3.69 13.54
CA LEU A 219 -16.14 -4.67 12.99
C LEU A 219 -17.32 -4.00 12.28
N GLU A 220 -17.90 -2.94 12.84
CA GLU A 220 -18.96 -2.15 12.20
C GLU A 220 -18.50 -1.58 10.86
N ILE A 221 -17.29 -1.02 10.81
CA ILE A 221 -16.71 -0.45 9.59
C ILE A 221 -16.48 -1.54 8.53
N ILE A 222 -15.95 -2.69 8.93
CA ILE A 222 -15.71 -3.84 8.05
C ILE A 222 -17.03 -4.31 7.43
N ASP A 223 -18.03 -4.57 8.27
CA ASP A 223 -19.33 -5.08 7.83
C ASP A 223 -20.02 -4.13 6.84
N ARG A 224 -19.93 -2.82 7.07
CA ARG A 224 -20.61 -1.81 6.24
C ARG A 224 -19.90 -1.49 4.93
N ARG A 225 -18.56 -1.48 4.91
CA ARG A 225 -17.78 -0.95 3.77
C ARG A 225 -16.80 -1.94 3.14
N TYR A 226 -16.32 -2.92 3.90
CA TYR A 226 -15.18 -3.74 3.51
C TYR A 226 -15.50 -5.23 3.66
N PRO A 227 -16.35 -5.80 2.79
CA PRO A 227 -16.69 -7.21 2.86
C PRO A 227 -15.42 -8.08 2.73
N PRO A 228 -15.18 -9.03 3.66
CA PRO A 228 -13.97 -9.85 3.68
C PRO A 228 -13.77 -10.71 2.43
N ALA A 229 -14.82 -10.97 1.64
CA ALA A 229 -14.67 -11.65 0.35
C ALA A 229 -13.89 -10.81 -0.68
N LYS A 230 -13.95 -9.47 -0.58
CA LYS A 230 -13.38 -8.54 -1.58
C LYS A 230 -12.13 -7.81 -1.10
N TYR A 231 -12.02 -7.55 0.20
CA TYR A 231 -10.93 -6.76 0.77
C TYR A 231 -10.00 -7.60 1.63
N ASN A 232 -8.69 -7.41 1.46
CA ASN A 232 -7.71 -7.83 2.47
C ASN A 232 -7.72 -6.82 3.62
N ILE A 233 -8.02 -7.27 4.84
CA ILE A 233 -8.29 -6.40 5.97
C ILE A 233 -7.17 -6.53 6.99
N TYR A 234 -6.62 -5.39 7.41
CA TYR A 234 -5.49 -5.30 8.35
C TYR A 234 -5.78 -4.28 9.45
N PRO A 235 -6.36 -4.71 10.58
CA PRO A 235 -6.51 -3.87 11.76
C PRO A 235 -5.18 -3.77 12.51
N PHE A 236 -4.79 -2.54 12.86
CA PHE A 236 -3.65 -2.23 13.70
C PHE A 236 -4.11 -1.41 14.89
N HIS A 237 -3.82 -1.85 16.10
CA HIS A 237 -4.15 -1.13 17.31
C HIS A 237 -2.89 -0.74 18.07
N PHE A 238 -2.77 0.54 18.44
CA PHE A 238 -1.72 1.03 19.32
C PHE A 238 -2.29 1.60 20.62
N SER A 239 -1.73 1.17 21.75
CA SER A 239 -2.00 1.68 23.10
C SER A 239 -0.76 1.56 23.98
N ASP A 240 -0.82 2.09 25.20
CA ASP A 240 0.23 1.96 26.21
C ASP A 240 0.13 0.66 27.04
N GLY A 241 -0.94 -0.11 26.85
CA GLY A 241 -1.18 -1.39 27.52
C GLY A 241 -2.09 -1.31 28.73
N ASP A 242 -2.58 -0.12 29.09
CA ASP A 242 -3.59 0.07 30.13
C ASP A 242 -5.00 -0.04 29.55
N ASN A 243 -5.89 -0.70 30.30
CA ASN A 243 -7.29 -0.89 29.93
C ASN A 243 -8.09 -1.27 31.17
N LEU A 244 -9.38 -0.94 31.16
CA LEU A 244 -10.30 -1.39 32.19
C LEU A 244 -10.31 -2.92 32.27
N THR A 245 -9.98 -3.49 33.43
CA THR A 245 -9.80 -4.95 33.57
C THR A 245 -11.04 -5.76 33.19
N SER A 246 -12.24 -5.26 33.50
CA SER A 246 -13.51 -5.91 33.11
C SER A 246 -13.78 -5.89 31.61
N ASP A 247 -13.06 -5.07 30.85
CA ASP A 247 -13.16 -4.99 29.39
C ASP A 247 -12.23 -5.96 28.65
N ASN A 248 -11.21 -6.51 29.33
CA ASN A 248 -10.18 -7.34 28.71
C ASN A 248 -10.73 -8.64 28.10
N GLU A 249 -11.67 -9.31 28.77
CA GLU A 249 -12.30 -10.50 28.20
C GLU A 249 -13.09 -10.18 26.93
N ARG A 250 -13.73 -9.00 26.90
CA ARG A 250 -14.47 -8.53 25.72
C ARG A 250 -13.50 -8.21 24.59
N CYS A 251 -12.36 -7.60 24.88
CA CYS A 251 -11.30 -7.37 23.90
C CYS A 251 -10.84 -8.67 23.23
N VAL A 252 -10.52 -9.71 24.03
CA VAL A 252 -10.08 -11.01 23.49
C VAL A 252 -11.14 -11.63 22.58
N ARG A 253 -12.43 -11.60 22.99
CA ARG A 253 -13.53 -12.09 22.15
C ARG A 253 -13.63 -11.33 20.83
N LEU A 254 -13.58 -10.00 20.87
CA LEU A 254 -13.71 -9.16 19.66
C LEU A 254 -12.51 -9.26 18.73
N ILE A 255 -11.29 -9.42 19.26
CA ILE A 255 -10.11 -9.73 18.46
C ILE A 255 -10.32 -11.08 17.75
N GLY A 256 -10.88 -12.08 18.45
CA GLY A 256 -11.26 -13.35 17.84
C GLY A 256 -12.22 -13.20 16.66
N GLU A 257 -13.24 -12.35 16.78
CA GLU A 257 -14.15 -12.05 15.67
C GLU A 257 -13.46 -11.28 14.53
N LEU A 258 -12.62 -10.29 14.85
CA LEU A 258 -11.84 -9.56 13.86
C LEU A 258 -10.93 -10.49 13.06
N LEU A 259 -10.25 -11.42 13.73
CA LEU A 259 -9.34 -12.38 13.09
C LEU A 259 -10.04 -13.33 12.11
N LYS A 260 -11.34 -13.61 12.28
CA LYS A 260 -12.12 -14.40 11.31
C LYS A 260 -12.35 -13.66 10.00
N VAL A 261 -12.42 -12.33 10.06
CA VAL A 261 -12.72 -11.47 8.92
C VAL A 261 -11.49 -10.73 8.38
N SER A 262 -10.38 -10.75 9.12
CA SER A 262 -9.14 -10.08 8.76
C SER A 262 -8.04 -11.05 8.33
N ASN A 263 -7.08 -10.53 7.58
CA ASN A 263 -5.91 -11.30 7.16
C ASN A 263 -4.91 -11.46 8.31
N MET A 264 -4.86 -10.44 9.19
CA MET A 264 -3.99 -10.33 10.34
C MET A 264 -4.63 -9.36 11.34
N PHE A 265 -4.19 -9.36 12.59
CA PHE A 265 -4.41 -8.29 13.55
C PHE A 265 -3.06 -7.91 14.18
N GLY A 266 -2.69 -6.64 14.13
CA GLY A 266 -1.45 -6.13 14.71
C GLY A 266 -1.69 -5.30 15.97
N TYR A 267 -1.04 -5.65 17.08
CA TYR A 267 -1.08 -4.88 18.32
C TYR A 267 0.28 -4.28 18.67
N GLY A 268 0.38 -2.95 18.66
CA GLY A 268 1.56 -2.21 19.12
C GLY A 268 1.35 -1.70 20.54
N GLU A 269 2.17 -2.17 21.48
CA GLU A 269 2.18 -1.59 22.83
C GLU A 269 3.35 -0.63 22.96
N VAL A 270 3.11 0.61 23.42
CA VAL A 270 4.20 1.53 23.77
C VAL A 270 4.42 1.51 25.27
N ASN A 271 5.52 0.91 25.70
CA ASN A 271 5.79 0.64 27.11
C ASN A 271 7.25 0.90 27.46
N GLN A 272 7.62 2.18 27.55
CA GLN A 272 8.99 2.64 27.84
C GLN A 272 9.51 2.12 29.18
N TYR A 273 8.65 2.06 30.20
CA TYR A 273 9.03 1.76 31.57
C TYR A 273 8.77 0.31 31.99
N ASN A 274 8.43 -0.57 31.04
CA ASN A 274 8.10 -1.98 31.28
C ASN A 274 7.01 -2.15 32.38
N ARG A 275 6.00 -1.29 32.32
CA ARG A 275 4.82 -1.29 33.19
C ARG A 275 4.04 -2.59 32.99
N SER A 276 3.30 -3.00 34.02
CA SER A 276 2.38 -4.13 33.91
C SER A 276 1.27 -3.81 32.91
N SER A 277 1.21 -4.54 31.81
CA SER A 277 0.18 -4.38 30.79
C SER A 277 -0.99 -5.33 31.08
N THR A 278 -2.17 -4.76 31.32
CA THR A 278 -3.40 -5.53 31.54
C THR A 278 -3.85 -6.18 30.24
N LEU A 279 -3.66 -5.49 29.11
CA LEU A 279 -3.98 -5.99 27.78
C LEU A 279 -3.08 -7.14 27.36
N MET A 280 -1.76 -7.00 27.45
CA MET A 280 -0.85 -8.08 27.04
C MET A 280 -0.97 -9.30 27.93
N SER A 281 -1.35 -9.13 29.20
CA SER A 281 -1.65 -10.27 30.06
C SER A 281 -2.86 -11.07 29.54
N ALA A 282 -3.88 -10.38 29.00
CA ALA A 282 -5.02 -11.03 28.37
C ALA A 282 -4.69 -11.59 26.97
N TYR A 283 -3.99 -10.82 26.14
CA TYR A 283 -3.71 -11.15 24.73
C TYR A 283 -2.71 -12.29 24.56
N ARG A 284 -1.83 -12.56 25.53
CA ARG A 284 -0.93 -13.72 25.51
C ARG A 284 -1.66 -15.06 25.33
N ASN A 285 -2.94 -15.13 25.70
CA ASN A 285 -3.74 -16.35 25.55
C ASN A 285 -4.29 -16.54 24.13
N ILE A 286 -4.16 -15.55 23.24
CA ILE A 286 -4.58 -15.64 21.84
C ILE A 286 -3.51 -16.43 21.07
N LYS A 287 -3.83 -17.68 20.72
CA LYS A 287 -2.92 -18.62 20.03
C LYS A 287 -3.15 -18.70 18.52
N LEU A 288 -3.47 -17.57 17.89
CA LEU A 288 -3.74 -17.52 16.45
C LEU A 288 -2.55 -16.89 15.73
N ASP A 289 -2.02 -17.55 14.70
CA ASP A 289 -0.85 -17.09 13.94
C ASP A 289 -1.06 -15.72 13.26
N GLN A 290 -2.33 -15.37 13.02
CA GLN A 290 -2.74 -14.08 12.45
C GLN A 290 -2.67 -12.94 13.46
N PHE A 291 -2.55 -13.22 14.76
CA PHE A 291 -2.37 -12.21 15.80
C PHE A 291 -0.88 -11.93 15.97
N MET A 292 -0.46 -10.71 15.63
CA MET A 292 0.90 -10.24 15.80
C MET A 292 0.94 -9.10 16.81
N TYR A 293 2.00 -9.04 17.61
CA TYR A 293 2.21 -7.92 18.51
C TYR A 293 3.68 -7.48 18.55
N TYR A 294 3.91 -6.23 18.93
CA TYR A 294 5.24 -5.68 19.16
C TYR A 294 5.19 -4.66 20.30
N VAL A 295 6.18 -4.71 21.20
CA VAL A 295 6.30 -3.77 22.31
C VAL A 295 7.43 -2.79 22.02
N ILE A 296 7.09 -1.50 21.95
CA ILE A 296 8.01 -0.39 21.70
C ILE A 296 8.42 0.22 23.04
N LYS A 297 9.72 0.16 23.33
CA LYS A 297 10.34 0.72 24.54
C LYS A 297 11.08 2.02 24.26
N GLU A 298 11.55 2.19 23.03
CA GLU A 298 12.31 3.38 22.61
C GLU A 298 11.96 3.83 21.19
N LYS A 299 12.29 5.08 20.85
CA LYS A 299 11.93 5.69 19.56
C LYS A 299 12.47 4.91 18.35
N GLY A 300 13.67 4.32 18.47
CA GLY A 300 14.30 3.55 17.38
C GLY A 300 13.56 2.26 17.03
N GLU A 301 12.77 1.73 17.95
CA GLU A 301 12.01 0.48 17.77
C GLU A 301 10.75 0.65 16.92
N VAL A 302 10.30 1.89 16.65
CA VAL A 302 9.18 2.15 15.72
C VAL A 302 9.46 1.53 14.34
N TYR A 303 10.70 1.62 13.86
CA TYR A 303 11.10 1.01 12.60
C TYR A 303 11.09 -0.53 12.67
N GLN A 304 11.49 -1.10 13.81
CA GLN A 304 11.46 -2.55 14.01
C GLN A 304 10.03 -3.08 14.12
N ALA A 305 9.12 -2.31 14.74
CA ALA A 305 7.69 -2.60 14.76
C ALA A 305 7.13 -2.67 13.33
N LEU A 306 7.44 -1.67 12.49
CA LEU A 306 7.08 -1.69 11.07
C LEU A 306 7.63 -2.95 10.39
N ARG A 307 8.93 -3.23 10.51
CA ARG A 307 9.51 -4.44 9.91
C ARG A 307 8.90 -5.73 10.41
N THR A 308 8.46 -5.77 11.67
CA THR A 308 7.84 -6.97 12.27
C THR A 308 6.46 -7.21 11.69
N PHE A 309 5.59 -6.21 11.71
CA PHE A 309 4.22 -6.33 11.18
C PHE A 309 4.19 -6.50 9.66
N PHE A 310 5.15 -5.88 8.98
CA PHE A 310 5.22 -5.89 7.54
C PHE A 310 6.20 -6.96 7.03
N LYS A 311 6.75 -7.86 7.87
CA LYS A 311 7.71 -8.89 7.41
C LYS A 311 7.07 -9.82 6.39
N LYS A 312 7.81 -10.16 5.33
CA LYS A 312 7.44 -11.25 4.41
C LYS A 312 7.30 -12.54 5.22
N GLN A 313 6.09 -13.06 5.34
CA GLN A 313 5.91 -14.47 5.67
C GLN A 313 6.50 -15.24 4.49
N GLU A 314 7.62 -15.93 4.72
CA GLU A 314 8.03 -17.00 3.83
C GLU A 314 6.87 -17.98 3.82
N GLY A 315 6.11 -17.98 2.72
CA GLY A 315 5.00 -18.89 2.55
C GLY A 315 5.51 -20.30 2.79
N ALA A 316 4.80 -21.01 3.67
CA ALA A 316 4.87 -22.45 3.76
C ALA A 316 4.75 -23.02 2.35
N LEU A 317 5.90 -23.42 1.79
CA LEU A 317 5.98 -24.37 0.70
C LEU A 317 5.59 -25.72 1.31
N THR A 318 4.30 -26.03 1.27
CA THR A 318 3.79 -27.40 1.40
C THR A 318 2.70 -27.60 0.36
#